data_AF-A0A536YGI3-F1
#
_entry.id   AF-A0A536YGI3-F1
#
_cell.length_a   1.000
_cell.length_b   1.000
_cell.length_c   1.000
_cell.angle_alpha   90.00
_cell.angle_beta   90.00
_cell.angle_gamma   90.00
#
_symmetry.space_group_name_H-M   'P 1'
#
loop_
_entity.id
_entity.type
_entity.pdbx_description
1 polymer ?
#
loop_
_entity_poly.entity_id
_entity_poly.type
_entity_poly.pdbx_seq_one_letter_code
_entity_poly.pdbx_strand_id
1 'polypeptide(L)'
;MSAVIQSKTEKDSRVEAAISHWAPRFVANGVPLADFQEVTASVSRWEDWCAAWSARAAVHEEMGNKALAGGYNTSAGAHFTRAAVCYHFGKFLFVNDMAQMKEAHRRAVECRNKALPHLDPPGERVAIPYEGRQLYGNLRKPKGVAKA
;
A
#
# COMPACT_ATOMS: atom_id res chain seq x y z
N MET A 1 17.60 36.37 -31.44
CA MET A 1 17.63 35.06 -30.77
C MET A 1 16.86 35.21 -29.47
N SER A 2 15.64 34.68 -29.42
CA SER A 2 14.81 34.73 -28.20
C SER A 2 15.11 33.49 -27.38
N ALA A 3 15.64 33.67 -26.17
CA ALA A 3 15.85 32.58 -25.24
C ALA A 3 14.48 32.06 -24.80
N VAL A 4 14.16 30.84 -25.23
CA VAL A 4 13.06 30.07 -24.65
C VAL A 4 13.48 29.78 -23.20
N ILE A 5 12.86 30.48 -22.25
CA ILE A 5 12.94 30.10 -20.84
C ILE A 5 12.27 28.73 -20.77
N GLN A 6 13.08 27.66 -20.66
CA GLN A 6 12.57 26.36 -20.25
C GLN A 6 11.98 26.56 -18.86
N SER A 7 10.64 26.61 -18.78
CA SER A 7 9.97 26.50 -17.48
C SER A 7 10.32 25.11 -16.94
N LYS A 8 11.24 25.06 -15.99
CA LYS A 8 11.44 23.89 -15.16
C LYS A 8 10.07 23.61 -14.55
N THR A 9 9.41 22.53 -14.95
CA THR A 9 8.11 22.15 -14.41
C THR A 9 8.31 22.04 -12.91
N GLU A 10 7.80 23.03 -12.17
CA GLU A 10 7.96 23.10 -10.73
C GLU A 10 7.32 21.83 -10.15
N LYS A 11 8.12 21.03 -9.44
CA LYS A 11 7.64 19.76 -8.90
C LYS A 11 6.57 20.10 -7.86
N ASP A 12 5.45 19.40 -7.91
CA ASP A 12 4.30 19.70 -7.05
C ASP A 12 4.72 19.70 -5.58
N SER A 13 4.49 20.82 -4.88
CA SER A 13 4.92 21.01 -3.49
C SER A 13 4.33 19.96 -2.54
N ARG A 14 3.16 19.40 -2.87
CA ARG A 14 2.56 18.29 -2.11
C ARG A 14 3.37 17.01 -2.27
N VAL A 15 3.87 16.74 -3.47
CA VAL A 15 4.75 15.59 -3.74
C VAL A 15 6.08 15.76 -3.01
N GLU A 16 6.68 16.96 -3.07
CA GLU A 16 7.93 17.24 -2.35
C GLU A 16 7.78 17.12 -0.83
N ALA A 17 6.70 17.66 -0.26
CA ALA A 17 6.39 17.54 1.17
C ALA A 17 6.14 16.07 1.56
N ALA A 18 5.40 15.31 0.76
CA ALA A 18 5.16 13.90 1.00
C ALA A 18 6.46 13.08 1.04
N ILE A 19 7.36 13.32 0.08
CA ILE A 19 8.64 12.62 -0.01
C ILE A 19 9.54 12.98 1.17
N SER A 20 9.73 14.28 1.45
CA SER A 20 10.68 14.74 2.47
C SER A 20 10.23 14.39 3.89
N HIS A 21 8.92 14.42 4.18
CA HIS A 21 8.41 14.18 5.53
C HIS A 21 8.05 12.72 5.81
N TRP A 22 7.67 11.94 4.79
CA TRP A 22 7.12 10.60 5.02
C TRP A 22 8.04 9.46 4.60
N ALA A 23 9.19 9.71 3.94
CA ALA A 23 10.12 8.64 3.55
C ALA A 23 10.43 7.64 4.69
N PRO A 24 10.78 8.07 5.93
CA PRO A 24 11.03 7.14 7.03
C PRO A 24 9.79 6.32 7.39
N ARG A 25 8.60 6.92 7.31
CA ARG A 25 7.33 6.25 7.61
C ARG A 25 6.99 5.20 6.56
N PHE A 26 7.24 5.46 5.28
CA PHE A 26 7.00 4.48 4.21
C PHE A 26 7.87 3.24 4.42
N VAL A 27 9.18 3.45 4.57
CA VAL A 27 10.15 2.36 4.68
C VAL A 27 9.95 1.56 5.96
N ALA A 28 9.77 2.23 7.11
CA ALA A 28 9.54 1.55 8.38
C ALA A 28 8.23 0.74 8.43
N ASN A 29 7.23 1.09 7.62
CA ASN A 29 5.96 0.37 7.53
C ASN A 29 5.93 -0.71 6.43
N GLY A 30 7.08 -1.03 5.82
CA GLY A 30 7.23 -2.20 4.95
C GLY A 30 7.20 -1.91 3.45
N VAL A 31 7.29 -0.65 3.03
CA VAL A 31 7.62 -0.31 1.63
C VAL A 31 9.13 -0.51 1.43
N PRO A 32 9.57 -1.34 0.47
CA PRO A 32 10.99 -1.42 0.13
C PRO A 32 11.54 -0.06 -0.30
N LEU A 33 12.77 0.29 0.13
CA LEU A 33 13.38 1.58 -0.22
C LEU A 33 13.46 1.80 -1.74
N ALA A 34 13.78 0.75 -2.50
CA ALA A 34 13.81 0.80 -3.96
C ALA A 34 12.45 1.18 -4.56
N ASP A 35 11.36 0.56 -4.09
CA ASP A 35 10.00 0.90 -4.56
C ASP A 35 9.63 2.34 -4.22
N PHE A 36 10.00 2.82 -3.03
CA PHE A 36 9.81 4.22 -2.66
C PHE A 36 10.55 5.17 -3.60
N GLN A 37 11.84 4.92 -3.86
CA GLN A 37 12.66 5.74 -4.74
C GLN A 37 12.14 5.72 -6.17
N GLU A 38 11.82 4.55 -6.72
CA GLU A 38 11.31 4.39 -8.08
C GLU A 38 9.97 5.10 -8.29
N VAL A 39 8.99 4.85 -7.40
CA VAL A 39 7.67 5.48 -7.52
C VAL A 39 7.79 6.99 -7.38
N THR A 40 8.48 7.50 -6.35
CA THR A 40 8.56 8.95 -6.09
C THR A 40 9.42 9.71 -7.11
N ALA A 41 10.37 9.05 -7.77
CA ALA A 41 11.09 9.62 -8.90
C ALA A 41 10.19 9.79 -10.14
N SER A 42 9.19 8.91 -10.32
CA SER A 42 8.26 8.96 -11.46
C SER A 42 7.10 9.94 -11.30
N VAL A 43 6.81 10.41 -10.08
CA VAL A 43 5.67 11.30 -9.79
C VAL A 43 6.13 12.75 -9.73
N SER A 44 5.58 13.58 -10.62
CA SER A 44 5.81 15.04 -10.64
C SER A 44 4.60 15.85 -10.18
N ARG A 45 3.39 15.27 -10.25
CA ARG A 45 2.12 15.88 -9.86
C ARG A 45 1.42 15.04 -8.81
N TRP A 46 0.77 15.69 -7.86
CA TRP A 46 0.06 14.97 -6.80
C TRP A 46 -1.10 14.13 -7.34
N GLU A 47 -1.76 14.56 -8.41
CA GLU A 47 -2.88 13.81 -9.03
C GLU A 47 -2.45 12.41 -9.52
N ASP A 48 -1.17 12.23 -9.85
CA ASP A 48 -0.62 10.97 -10.34
C ASP A 48 -0.18 10.04 -9.19
N TRP A 49 -0.14 10.55 -7.95
CA TRP A 49 0.41 9.84 -6.79
C TRP A 49 -0.29 8.52 -6.52
N CYS A 50 -1.61 8.53 -6.37
CA CYS A 50 -2.36 7.33 -6.00
C CYS A 50 -2.31 6.29 -7.13
N ALA A 51 -2.34 6.73 -8.40
CA ALA A 51 -2.18 5.85 -9.55
C ALA A 51 -0.81 5.16 -9.56
N ALA A 52 0.28 5.93 -9.38
CA ALA A 52 1.64 5.39 -9.40
C ALA A 52 1.89 4.38 -8.28
N TRP A 53 1.44 4.68 -7.05
CA TRP A 53 1.52 3.74 -5.92
C TRP A 53 0.64 2.50 -6.11
N SER A 54 -0.55 2.66 -6.71
CA SER A 54 -1.43 1.53 -7.02
C SER A 54 -0.81 0.61 -8.09
N ALA A 55 -0.11 1.17 -9.08
CA ALA A 55 0.63 0.38 -10.07
C ALA A 55 1.74 -0.45 -9.41
N ARG A 56 2.52 0.14 -8.48
CA ARG A 56 3.51 -0.62 -7.70
C ARG A 56 2.87 -1.70 -6.82
N ALA A 57 1.73 -1.39 -6.21
CA ALA A 57 0.99 -2.36 -5.41
C ALA A 57 0.53 -3.56 -6.25
N ALA A 58 0.06 -3.33 -7.48
CA ALA A 58 -0.37 -4.39 -8.40
C ALA A 58 0.78 -5.35 -8.76
N VAL A 59 2.01 -4.85 -8.92
CA VAL A 59 3.20 -5.70 -9.15
C VAL A 59 3.40 -6.66 -7.98
N HIS A 60 3.37 -6.17 -6.74
CA HIS A 60 3.49 -7.05 -5.58
C HIS A 60 2.30 -7.98 -5.42
N GLU A 61 1.09 -7.54 -5.74
CA GLU A 61 -0.09 -8.40 -5.69
C GLU A 61 0.03 -9.57 -6.68
N GLU A 62 0.51 -9.31 -7.89
CA GLU A 62 0.77 -10.35 -8.89
C GLU A 62 1.85 -11.32 -8.43
N MET A 63 2.96 -10.83 -7.86
CA MET A 63 3.99 -11.67 -7.24
C MET A 63 3.42 -12.52 -6.10
N GLY A 64 2.51 -11.97 -5.29
CA GLY A 64 1.80 -12.69 -4.24
C GLY A 64 0.92 -13.81 -4.79
N ASN A 65 0.15 -13.54 -5.83
CA ASN A 65 -0.69 -14.54 -6.49
C ASN A 65 0.17 -15.66 -7.12
N LYS A 66 1.28 -15.31 -7.78
CA LYS A 66 2.24 -16.28 -8.34
C LYS A 66 2.88 -17.16 -7.26
N ALA A 67 3.32 -16.55 -6.16
CA ALA A 67 3.89 -17.28 -5.03
C ALA A 67 2.87 -18.24 -4.40
N LEU A 68 1.62 -17.80 -4.24
CA LEU A 68 0.55 -18.64 -3.70
C LEU A 68 0.24 -19.83 -4.61
N ALA A 69 0.13 -19.60 -5.93
CA ALA A 69 -0.08 -20.66 -6.91
C ALA A 69 1.06 -21.70 -6.92
N GLY A 70 2.29 -21.27 -6.62
CA GLY A 70 3.46 -22.16 -6.48
C GLY A 70 3.61 -22.82 -5.09
N GLY A 71 2.68 -22.60 -4.16
CA GLY A 71 2.77 -23.14 -2.78
C GLY A 71 3.74 -22.40 -1.86
N TYR A 72 4.30 -21.27 -2.28
CA TYR A 72 5.26 -20.46 -1.50
C TYR A 72 4.52 -19.50 -0.54
N ASN A 73 3.85 -20.05 0.47
CA ASN A 73 2.96 -19.30 1.37
C ASN A 73 3.63 -18.09 2.04
N THR A 74 4.82 -18.26 2.61
CA THR A 74 5.54 -17.15 3.27
C THR A 74 5.80 -15.99 2.31
N SER A 75 6.24 -16.30 1.08
CA SER A 75 6.47 -15.30 0.04
C SER A 75 5.16 -14.63 -0.39
N ALA A 76 4.08 -15.40 -0.54
CA ALA A 76 2.76 -14.86 -0.84
C ALA A 76 2.29 -13.86 0.22
N GLY A 77 2.37 -14.23 1.50
CA GLY A 77 2.01 -13.37 2.63
C GLY A 77 2.83 -12.07 2.67
N ALA A 78 4.13 -12.16 2.39
CA ALA A 78 5.02 -10.99 2.33
C ALA A 78 4.64 -10.05 1.17
N HIS A 79 4.43 -10.59 -0.03
CA HIS A 79 4.06 -9.80 -1.21
C HIS A 79 2.68 -9.16 -1.08
N PHE A 80 1.68 -9.89 -0.60
CA PHE A 80 0.36 -9.31 -0.32
C PHE A 80 0.41 -8.23 0.78
N THR A 81 1.28 -8.37 1.78
CA THR A 81 1.49 -7.32 2.79
C THR A 81 2.10 -6.06 2.17
N ARG A 82 3.11 -6.20 1.31
CA ARG A 82 3.72 -5.06 0.58
C ARG A 82 2.71 -4.37 -0.34
N ALA A 83 1.92 -5.15 -1.09
CA ALA A 83 0.85 -4.62 -1.93
C ALA A 83 -0.16 -3.80 -1.12
N ALA A 84 -0.61 -4.33 0.03
CA ALA A 84 -1.54 -3.64 0.91
C ALA A 84 -1.00 -2.29 1.42
N VAL A 85 0.29 -2.25 1.78
CA VAL A 85 0.95 -1.03 2.25
C VAL A 85 1.14 -0.02 1.10
N CYS A 86 1.49 -0.47 -0.10
CA CYS A 86 1.59 0.40 -1.27
C CYS A 86 0.24 1.04 -1.63
N TYR A 87 -0.85 0.27 -1.66
CA TYR A 87 -2.20 0.82 -1.84
C TYR A 87 -2.58 1.78 -0.70
N HIS A 88 -2.25 1.45 0.56
CA HIS A 88 -2.51 2.33 1.70
C HIS A 88 -1.86 3.70 1.54
N PHE A 89 -0.59 3.73 1.15
CA PHE A 89 0.15 4.97 0.97
C PHE A 89 -0.20 5.69 -0.33
N GLY A 90 -0.65 4.98 -1.36
CA GLY A 90 -1.23 5.60 -2.55
C GLY A 90 -2.46 6.45 -2.22
N LYS A 91 -3.36 5.93 -1.38
CA LYS A 91 -4.55 6.68 -0.96
C LYS A 91 -4.33 7.66 0.19
N PHE A 92 -3.17 7.62 0.86
CA PHE A 92 -2.95 8.37 2.09
C PHE A 92 -2.93 9.88 1.78
N LEU A 93 -3.86 10.63 2.40
CA LEU A 93 -4.11 12.06 2.15
C LEU A 93 -4.51 12.43 0.71
N PHE A 94 -4.84 11.43 -0.12
CA PHE A 94 -5.27 11.62 -1.49
C PHE A 94 -6.79 11.84 -1.55
N VAL A 95 -7.24 13.06 -1.25
CA VAL A 95 -8.67 13.45 -1.19
C VAL A 95 -9.17 14.14 -2.46
N ASN A 96 -8.28 14.34 -3.43
CA ASN A 96 -8.50 15.06 -4.68
C ASN A 96 -9.38 14.27 -5.66
N ASP A 97 -9.27 12.94 -5.61
CA ASP A 97 -10.14 12.00 -6.31
C ASP A 97 -10.59 10.89 -5.33
N MET A 98 -11.82 11.03 -4.86
CA MET A 98 -12.43 10.13 -3.87
C MET A 98 -12.72 8.74 -4.44
N ALA A 99 -12.95 8.61 -5.76
CA ALA A 99 -13.20 7.31 -6.38
C ALA A 99 -11.92 6.49 -6.39
N GLN A 100 -10.81 7.10 -6.84
CA GLN A 100 -9.50 6.46 -6.83
C GLN A 100 -9.03 6.14 -5.40
N MET A 101 -9.24 7.04 -4.44
CA MET A 101 -8.94 6.78 -3.03
C MET A 101 -9.70 5.57 -2.47
N LYS A 102 -11.02 5.50 -2.73
CA LYS A 102 -11.86 4.38 -2.27
C LYS A 102 -11.45 3.06 -2.90
N GLU A 103 -11.08 3.07 -4.18
CA GLU A 103 -10.61 1.88 -4.86
C GLU A 103 -9.28 1.39 -4.26
N ALA A 104 -8.29 2.28 -4.12
CA ALA A 104 -7.04 1.93 -3.45
C ALA A 104 -7.27 1.44 -2.00
N HIS A 105 -8.26 1.99 -1.27
CA HIS A 105 -8.62 1.47 0.06
C HIS A 105 -9.15 0.03 0.00
N ARG A 106 -10.08 -0.25 -0.90
CA ARG A 106 -10.64 -1.59 -1.10
C ARG A 106 -9.53 -2.59 -1.43
N ARG A 107 -8.65 -2.25 -2.37
CA ARG A 107 -7.49 -3.08 -2.75
C ARG A 107 -6.52 -3.32 -1.59
N ALA A 108 -6.22 -2.28 -0.80
CA ALA A 108 -5.39 -2.43 0.40
C ALA A 108 -5.97 -3.46 1.39
N VAL A 109 -7.29 -3.42 1.60
CA VAL A 109 -8.02 -4.38 2.45
C VAL A 109 -7.97 -5.78 1.86
N GLU A 110 -8.22 -5.94 0.56
CA GLU A 110 -8.18 -7.24 -0.13
C GLU A 110 -6.82 -7.91 -0.05
N CYS A 111 -5.76 -7.17 -0.39
CA CYS A 111 -4.39 -7.67 -0.27
C CYS A 111 -4.07 -8.04 1.18
N ARG A 112 -4.48 -7.23 2.16
CA ARG A 112 -4.24 -7.57 3.55
C ARG A 112 -4.98 -8.85 3.96
N ASN A 113 -6.22 -9.03 3.52
CA ASN A 113 -7.00 -10.24 3.80
C ASN A 113 -6.35 -11.48 3.19
N LYS A 114 -5.84 -11.39 1.95
CA LYS A 114 -5.07 -12.47 1.32
C LYS A 114 -3.78 -12.77 2.09
N ALA A 115 -3.11 -11.75 2.64
CA ALA A 115 -1.87 -11.93 3.37
C ALA A 115 -2.07 -12.69 4.70
N LEU A 116 -3.12 -12.37 5.44
CA LEU A 116 -3.32 -12.76 6.84
C LEU A 116 -3.10 -14.26 7.11
N PRO A 117 -3.69 -15.22 6.36
CA PRO A 117 -3.51 -16.65 6.62
C PRO A 117 -2.07 -17.15 6.42
N HIS A 118 -1.24 -16.40 5.68
CA HIS A 118 0.10 -16.82 5.27
C HIS A 118 1.22 -16.09 6.03
N LEU A 119 0.87 -15.27 7.02
CA LEU A 119 1.86 -14.65 7.91
C LEU A 119 2.30 -15.64 9.00
N ASP A 120 3.45 -15.36 9.63
CA ASP A 120 3.89 -16.07 10.83
C ASP A 120 3.95 -15.09 12.03
N PRO A 121 3.11 -15.25 13.06
CA PRO A 121 1.96 -16.15 13.14
C PRO A 121 0.82 -15.74 12.19
N PRO A 122 -0.07 -16.67 11.80
CA PRO A 122 -1.18 -16.37 10.90
C PRO A 122 -2.16 -15.40 11.57
N GLY A 123 -2.85 -14.64 10.73
CA GLY A 123 -3.89 -13.71 11.14
C GLY A 123 -5.26 -14.07 10.60
N GLU A 124 -6.26 -13.46 11.20
CA GLU A 124 -7.66 -13.57 10.82
C GLU A 124 -8.30 -12.18 10.80
N ARG A 125 -9.16 -11.93 9.82
CA ARG A 125 -10.00 -10.74 9.83
C ARG A 125 -11.26 -11.03 10.63
N VAL A 126 -11.44 -10.32 11.73
CA VAL A 126 -12.60 -10.45 12.61
C VAL A 126 -13.60 -9.34 12.34
N ALA A 127 -14.88 -9.68 12.43
CA ALA A 127 -16.00 -8.75 12.37
C ALA A 127 -16.63 -8.65 13.76
N ILE A 128 -16.62 -7.45 14.34
CA ILE A 128 -17.10 -7.19 15.70
C ILE A 128 -18.41 -6.41 15.59
N PRO A 129 -19.56 -6.97 16.02
CA PRO A 129 -20.81 -6.24 16.04
C PRO A 129 -20.73 -5.02 16.98
N TYR A 130 -21.14 -3.85 16.49
CA TYR A 130 -21.18 -2.61 17.27
C TYR A 130 -22.23 -1.66 16.68
N GLU A 131 -23.20 -1.24 17.50
CA GLU A 131 -24.25 -0.26 17.12
C GLU A 131 -24.96 -0.56 15.78
N GLY A 132 -25.34 -1.83 15.55
CA GLY A 132 -25.99 -2.25 14.31
C GLY A 132 -25.07 -2.29 13.07
N ARG A 133 -23.77 -2.10 13.27
CA ARG A 133 -22.71 -2.16 12.25
C ARG A 133 -21.65 -3.21 12.61
N GLN A 134 -20.68 -3.37 11.73
CA GLN A 134 -19.50 -4.21 11.97
C GLN A 134 -18.24 -3.33 12.02
N LEU A 135 -17.47 -3.46 13.10
CA LEU A 135 -16.09 -2.98 13.18
C LEU A 135 -15.15 -4.11 12.79
N TYR A 136 -14.19 -3.84 11.92
CA TYR A 136 -13.24 -4.87 11.48
C TYR A 136 -11.90 -4.75 12.20
N GLY A 137 -11.36 -5.88 12.63
CA GLY A 137 -10.02 -6.00 13.20
C GLY A 137 -9.20 -7.09 12.53
N ASN A 138 -7.89 -7.06 12.73
CA ASN A 138 -6.99 -8.15 12.34
C ASN A 138 -6.43 -8.80 13.61
N LEU A 139 -6.83 -10.04 13.89
CA LEU A 139 -6.38 -10.80 15.05
C LEU A 139 -5.19 -11.68 14.65
N ARG A 140 -4.06 -11.54 15.35
CA ARG A 140 -2.89 -12.43 15.24
C ARG A 140 -2.54 -12.94 16.62
N LYS A 141 -2.44 -14.26 16.77
CA LYS A 141 -2.14 -14.92 18.06
C LYS A 141 -0.70 -15.42 18.07
N PRO A 142 0.07 -15.27 19.16
CA PRO A 142 1.37 -15.92 19.28
C PRO A 142 1.26 -17.44 19.12
N LYS A 143 2.38 -18.09 18.75
CA LYS A 143 2.46 -19.55 18.69
C LYS A 143 2.15 -20.14 20.07
N GLY A 144 1.41 -21.24 20.11
CA GLY A 144 1.07 -21.95 21.35
C GLY A 144 -0.16 -21.43 22.11
N VAL A 145 -0.80 -20.34 21.65
CA VAL A 145 -2.06 -19.85 22.25
C VAL A 145 -3.25 -20.41 21.46
N ALA A 146 -4.19 -21.08 22.15
CA ALA A 146 -5.35 -21.70 21.52
C ALA A 146 -6.26 -20.67 20.80
N LYS A 147 -6.94 -21.13 19.74
CA LYS A 147 -8.06 -20.37 19.16
C LYS A 147 -9.21 -20.35 20.19
N ALA A 148 -9.91 -19.22 20.27
CA ALA A 148 -11.03 -19.05 21.19
C ALA A 148 -12.29 -19.55 20.47
#